data_AF-A0A4Y2X928-F1
#
_entry.id   AF-A0A4Y2X928-F1
#
_cell.length_a   1.000
_cell.length_b   1.000
_cell.length_c   1.000
_cell.angle_alpha   90.00
_cell.angle_beta   90.00
_cell.angle_gamma   90.00
#
_symmetry.space_group_name_H-M   'P 1'
#
loop_
_entity.id
_entity.type
_entity.pdbx_description
1 polymer ?
#
loop_
_entity_poly.entity_id
_entity_poly.type
_entity_poly.pdbx_seq_one_letter_code
_entity_poly.pdbx_strand_id
1 'polypeptide(L)'
;MFPNSESAIKYGCARAKTSAIIAEMGKTEKNAILSTLMKVPFSILTDGSNKGDFYWVVTFCNEETQKIESSLLSTSALEGNSTGINIANLILNELKSNNIPLENCLALSADNAPMMIGKKVGVACILSNEIKHLVVHVT
;
A
#
# COMPACT_ATOMS: atom_id res chain seq x y z
N MET A 1 0.10 8.00 23.17
CA MET A 1 -0.24 6.83 24.01
C MET A 1 0.11 7.20 25.45
N PHE A 2 -0.79 7.02 26.42
CA PHE A 2 -0.61 7.47 27.81
C PHE A 2 -0.21 6.28 28.72
N PRO A 3 1.09 5.97 28.86
CA PRO A 3 1.56 4.77 29.56
C PRO A 3 1.20 4.74 31.05
N ASN A 4 0.92 5.89 31.66
CA ASN A 4 0.67 6.03 33.10
C ASN A 4 -0.82 6.03 33.47
N SER A 5 -1.73 5.83 32.51
CA SER A 5 -3.15 5.66 32.85
C SER A 5 -3.37 4.28 33.49
N GLU A 6 -4.24 4.19 34.49
CA GLU A 6 -4.60 2.90 35.12
C GLU A 6 -5.06 1.88 34.06
N SER A 7 -5.79 2.34 33.04
CA SER A 7 -6.20 1.51 31.91
C SER A 7 -5.02 0.96 31.12
N ALA A 8 -4.02 1.79 30.78
CA ALA A 8 -2.84 1.33 30.04
C ALA A 8 -1.98 0.35 30.84
N ILE A 9 -1.89 0.52 32.16
CA ILE A 9 -1.18 -0.41 33.05
C ILE A 9 -1.93 -1.75 33.11
N LYS A 10 -3.27 -1.72 33.26
CA LYS A 10 -4.12 -2.93 33.32
C LYS A 10 -4.02 -3.79 32.07
N TYR A 11 -3.96 -3.16 30.89
CA TYR A 11 -3.86 -3.85 29.60
C TYR A 11 -2.41 -3.89 29.06
N GLY A 12 -1.43 -3.52 29.87
CA GLY A 12 -0.03 -3.53 29.50
C GLY A 12 0.46 -4.96 29.23
N CYS A 13 1.16 -5.15 28.12
CA CYS A 13 1.78 -6.43 27.80
C CYS A 13 3.19 -6.23 27.24
N ALA A 14 4.03 -7.26 27.39
CA ALA A 14 5.39 -7.25 26.87
C ALA A 14 5.40 -7.27 25.33
N ARG A 15 6.47 -6.76 24.72
CA ARG A 15 6.64 -6.55 23.28
C ARG A 15 6.09 -7.69 22.41
N ALA A 16 6.46 -8.95 22.69
CA ALA A 16 6.03 -10.09 21.88
C ALA A 16 4.51 -10.27 21.86
N LYS A 17 3.84 -10.11 23.02
CA LYS A 17 2.38 -10.17 23.10
C LYS A 17 1.73 -9.00 22.38
N THR A 18 2.27 -7.79 22.57
CA THR A 18 1.79 -6.59 21.88
C THR A 18 1.88 -6.76 20.36
N SER A 19 3.02 -7.22 19.85
CA SER A 19 3.22 -7.47 18.42
C SER A 19 2.27 -8.52 17.88
N ALA A 20 2.02 -9.62 18.61
CA ALA A 20 1.06 -10.64 18.20
C ALA A 20 -0.39 -10.09 18.14
N ILE A 21 -0.80 -9.31 19.14
CA ILE A 21 -2.13 -8.68 19.16
C ILE A 21 -2.29 -7.72 17.99
N ILE A 22 -1.31 -6.82 17.77
CA ILE A 22 -1.34 -5.86 16.67
C ILE A 22 -1.34 -6.59 15.32
N ALA A 23 -0.55 -7.65 15.17
CA ALA A 23 -0.50 -8.41 13.93
C ALA A 23 -1.86 -9.06 13.60
N GLU A 24 -2.54 -9.64 14.61
CA GLU A 24 -3.84 -10.28 14.40
C GLU A 24 -4.94 -9.24 14.12
N MET A 25 -4.95 -8.11 14.84
CA MET A 25 -5.86 -7.00 14.56
C MET A 25 -5.63 -6.43 13.15
N GLY A 26 -4.37 -6.16 12.80
CA GLY A 26 -3.99 -5.63 11.49
C GLY A 26 -4.36 -6.56 10.34
N LYS A 27 -4.33 -7.89 10.55
CA LYS A 27 -4.77 -8.87 9.55
C LYS A 27 -6.26 -8.73 9.25
N THR A 28 -7.08 -8.52 10.28
CA THR A 28 -8.54 -8.34 10.12
C THR A 28 -8.83 -7.09 9.30
N GLU A 29 -8.22 -5.96 9.66
CA GLU A 29 -8.37 -4.69 8.94
C GLU A 29 -7.84 -4.78 7.50
N LYS A 30 -6.67 -5.40 7.30
CA LYS A 30 -6.09 -5.59 5.95
C LYS A 30 -7.05 -6.40 5.08
N ASN A 31 -7.63 -7.49 5.59
CA ASN A 31 -8.56 -8.32 4.82
C ASN A 31 -9.82 -7.56 4.40
N ALA A 32 -10.34 -6.67 5.26
CA ALA A 32 -11.48 -5.81 4.91
C ALA A 32 -11.13 -4.89 3.73
N ILE A 33 -9.97 -4.23 3.77
CA ILE A 33 -9.47 -3.40 2.67
C ILE A 33 -9.32 -4.24 1.40
N LEU A 34 -8.65 -5.40 1.48
CA LEU A 34 -8.44 -6.28 0.33
C LEU A 34 -9.76 -6.70 -0.34
N SER A 35 -10.76 -7.09 0.46
CA SER A 35 -12.07 -7.47 -0.05
C SER A 35 -12.80 -6.32 -0.78
N THR A 36 -12.48 -5.08 -0.41
CA THR A 36 -13.01 -3.87 -1.05
C THR A 36 -12.30 -3.63 -2.38
N LEU A 37 -10.96 -3.63 -2.39
CA LEU A 37 -10.13 -3.41 -3.59
C LEU A 37 -10.39 -4.45 -4.71
N MET A 38 -10.85 -5.64 -4.36
CA MET A 38 -11.26 -6.66 -5.33
C MET A 38 -12.50 -6.27 -6.15
N LYS A 39 -13.33 -5.35 -5.65
CA LYS A 39 -14.63 -5.01 -6.23
C LYS A 39 -14.69 -3.57 -6.74
N VAL A 40 -14.02 -2.66 -6.05
CA VAL A 40 -14.12 -1.23 -6.35
C VAL A 40 -12.86 -0.70 -7.03
N PRO A 41 -12.98 0.30 -7.91
CA PRO A 41 -11.82 0.98 -8.45
C PRO A 41 -11.06 1.76 -7.36
N PHE A 42 -9.74 1.81 -7.48
CA PHE A 42 -8.85 2.45 -6.52
C PHE A 42 -7.63 3.09 -7.20
N SER A 43 -6.93 3.95 -6.46
CA SER A 43 -5.63 4.48 -6.82
C SER A 43 -4.57 4.06 -5.82
N ILE A 44 -3.35 3.80 -6.29
CA ILE A 44 -2.19 3.49 -5.46
C ILE A 44 -1.32 4.73 -5.33
N LEU A 45 -0.91 5.03 -4.11
CA LEU A 45 0.19 5.94 -3.81
C LEU A 45 1.32 5.13 -3.19
N THR A 46 2.54 5.35 -3.66
CA THR A 46 3.73 4.74 -3.08
C THR A 46 4.79 5.79 -2.80
N ASP A 47 5.43 5.65 -1.64
CA ASP A 47 6.57 6.47 -1.22
C ASP A 47 7.63 5.58 -0.58
N GLY A 48 8.89 5.95 -0.78
CA GLY A 48 10.05 5.22 -0.30
C GLY A 48 10.70 5.92 0.88
N SER A 49 10.97 5.17 1.94
CA SER A 49 11.87 5.58 3.01
C SER A 49 13.32 5.53 2.57
N ASN A 50 14.16 6.39 3.16
CA ASN A 50 15.63 6.33 3.01
C ASN A 50 16.24 4.98 3.40
N LYS A 51 15.50 4.12 4.13
CA LYS A 51 15.94 2.79 4.55
C LYS A 51 15.53 1.67 3.60
N GLY A 52 14.89 1.98 2.47
CA GLY A 52 14.43 0.99 1.49
C GLY A 52 13.06 0.36 1.80
N ASP A 53 12.35 0.88 2.80
CA ASP A 53 10.96 0.51 3.08
C ASP A 53 10.02 1.31 2.18
N PHE A 54 9.08 0.64 1.53
CA PHE A 54 8.03 1.28 0.73
C PHE A 54 6.69 1.22 1.44
N TYR A 55 6.00 2.35 1.46
CA TYR A 55 4.64 2.47 1.98
C TYR A 55 3.64 2.46 0.83
N TRP A 56 2.53 1.80 1.06
CA TRP A 56 1.52 1.53 0.05
C TRP A 56 0.18 2.04 0.55
N VAL A 57 -0.24 3.18 0.03
CA VAL A 57 -1.53 3.75 0.38
C VAL A 57 -2.48 3.54 -0.78
N VAL A 58 -3.63 2.94 -0.49
CA VAL A 58 -4.71 2.82 -1.46
C VAL A 58 -5.76 3.86 -1.14
N THR A 59 -6.29 4.49 -2.19
CA THR A 59 -7.43 5.40 -2.06
C THR A 59 -8.56 4.87 -2.92
N PHE A 60 -9.74 4.70 -2.31
CA PHE A 60 -10.92 4.13 -2.96
C PHE A 60 -12.19 4.81 -2.47
N CYS A 61 -13.29 4.67 -3.21
CA CYS A 61 -14.60 5.10 -2.75
C CYS A 61 -15.23 3.96 -1.93
N ASN A 62 -15.47 4.21 -0.64
CA ASN A 62 -16.21 3.28 0.19
C ASN A 62 -17.70 3.38 -0.15
N GLU A 63 -18.27 2.30 -0.68
CA GLU A 63 -19.66 2.26 -1.14
C GLU A 63 -20.67 2.42 0.01
N GLU A 64 -20.33 1.99 1.23
CA GLU A 64 -21.23 2.11 2.39
C GLU A 64 -21.30 3.55 2.90
N THR A 65 -20.14 4.21 2.99
CA THR A 65 -20.05 5.57 3.53
C THR A 65 -20.22 6.65 2.46
N GLN A 66 -20.14 6.27 1.17
CA GLN A 66 -20.10 7.16 0.01
C GLN A 66 -18.98 8.22 0.12
N LYS A 67 -17.85 7.84 0.70
CA LYS A 67 -16.70 8.71 0.92
C LYS A 67 -15.44 8.13 0.30
N ILE A 68 -14.53 9.03 -0.08
CA ILE A 68 -13.17 8.66 -0.44
C ILE A 68 -12.40 8.38 0.84
N GLU A 69 -11.83 7.20 0.91
CA GLU A 69 -11.03 6.73 2.03
C GLU A 69 -9.63 6.37 1.55
N SER A 70 -8.62 6.76 2.32
CA SER A 70 -7.23 6.43 2.07
C SER A 70 -6.70 5.58 3.22
N SER A 71 -6.18 4.40 2.88
CA SER A 71 -5.75 3.41 3.86
C SER A 71 -4.37 2.86 3.51
N LEU A 72 -3.54 2.65 4.53
CA LEU A 72 -2.28 1.94 4.38
C LEU A 72 -2.57 0.45 4.15
N LEU A 73 -2.19 -0.06 2.98
CA LEU A 73 -2.38 -1.46 2.60
C LEU A 73 -1.27 -2.35 3.16
N SER A 74 -0.02 -1.91 2.98
CA SER A 74 1.15 -2.67 3.40
C SER A 74 2.38 -1.76 3.53
N THR A 75 3.38 -2.30 4.20
CA THR A 75 4.75 -1.78 4.21
C THR A 75 5.65 -2.90 3.79
N SER A 76 6.37 -2.72 2.69
CA SER A 76 7.22 -3.77 2.12
C SER A 76 8.63 -3.26 2.01
N ALA A 77 9.58 -3.98 2.61
CA ALA A 77 10.99 -3.72 2.40
C ALA A 77 11.38 -4.21 1.01
N LEU A 78 12.09 -3.37 0.25
CA LEU A 78 12.61 -3.79 -1.03
C LEU A 78 13.89 -4.60 -0.82
N GLU A 79 13.92 -5.83 -1.34
CA GLU A 79 15.14 -6.61 -1.38
C GLU A 79 16.05 -6.12 -2.52
N GLY A 80 17.24 -5.63 -2.18
CA GLY A 80 18.23 -5.17 -3.15
C GLY A 80 18.07 -3.72 -3.59
N ASN A 81 18.39 -3.43 -4.86
CA ASN A 81 18.44 -2.06 -5.38
C ASN A 81 17.04 -1.47 -5.62
N SER A 82 16.84 -0.21 -5.24
CA SER A 82 15.64 0.61 -5.49
C SER A 82 15.48 1.01 -6.95
N THR A 83 15.43 0.01 -7.83
CA THR A 83 15.17 0.21 -9.26
C THR A 83 13.68 0.32 -9.56
N GLY A 84 13.29 1.08 -10.59
CA GLY A 84 11.88 1.19 -10.97
C GLY A 84 11.28 -0.16 -11.36
N ILE A 85 12.09 -1.07 -11.91
CA ILE A 85 11.71 -2.46 -12.18
C ILE A 85 11.39 -3.22 -10.89
N ASN A 86 12.26 -3.15 -9.89
CA ASN A 86 12.04 -3.87 -8.64
C ASN A 86 10.83 -3.32 -7.88
N ILE A 87 10.65 -2.00 -7.87
CA ILE A 87 9.49 -1.36 -7.23
C ILE A 87 8.21 -1.76 -7.99
N ALA A 88 8.19 -1.68 -9.32
CA ALA A 88 7.01 -2.09 -10.10
C ALA A 88 6.66 -3.57 -9.90
N ASN A 89 7.65 -4.45 -9.88
CA ASN A 89 7.43 -5.87 -9.60
C ASN A 89 6.90 -6.09 -8.18
N LEU A 90 7.36 -5.31 -7.20
CA LEU A 90 6.80 -5.34 -5.85
C LEU A 90 5.31 -4.96 -5.87
N ILE A 91 4.91 -3.97 -6.69
CA ILE A 91 3.50 -3.54 -6.82
C ILE A 91 2.67 -4.68 -7.39
N LEU A 92 3.10 -5.21 -8.54
CA LEU A 92 2.38 -6.25 -9.25
C LEU A 92 2.29 -7.54 -8.42
N ASN A 93 3.35 -7.89 -7.69
CA ASN A 93 3.36 -9.05 -6.82
C ASN A 93 2.44 -8.89 -5.62
N GLU A 94 2.37 -7.71 -4.98
CA GLU A 94 1.43 -7.48 -3.88
C GLU A 94 -0.02 -7.58 -4.37
N LEU A 95 -0.35 -6.95 -5.51
CA LEU A 95 -1.70 -7.03 -6.10
C LEU A 95 -2.05 -8.48 -6.46
N LYS A 96 -1.14 -9.20 -7.12
CA LYS A 96 -1.34 -10.59 -7.53
C LYS A 96 -1.47 -11.54 -6.34
N SER A 97 -0.61 -11.41 -5.34
CA SER A 97 -0.61 -12.31 -4.17
C SER A 97 -1.87 -12.16 -3.33
N ASN A 98 -2.50 -10.99 -3.35
CA ASN A 98 -3.77 -10.73 -2.69
C ASN A 98 -4.99 -10.87 -3.63
N ASN A 99 -4.82 -11.40 -4.85
CA ASN A 99 -5.88 -11.56 -5.86
C ASN A 99 -6.65 -10.26 -6.19
N ILE A 100 -5.97 -9.12 -6.17
CA ILE A 100 -6.57 -7.83 -6.55
C ILE A 100 -6.52 -7.70 -8.08
N PRO A 101 -7.66 -7.51 -8.76
CA PRO A 101 -7.70 -7.31 -10.20
C PRO A 101 -6.98 -6.02 -10.59
N LEU A 102 -6.07 -6.10 -11.57
CA LEU A 102 -5.37 -4.92 -12.10
C LEU A 102 -6.33 -3.93 -12.76
N GLU A 103 -7.48 -4.41 -13.25
CA GLU A 103 -8.55 -3.59 -13.84
C GLU A 103 -9.20 -2.60 -12.88
N ASN A 104 -9.08 -2.84 -11.58
CA ASN A 104 -9.57 -1.92 -10.56
C ASN A 104 -8.54 -0.83 -10.22
N CYS A 105 -7.27 -0.98 -10.61
CA CYS A 105 -6.24 0.00 -10.32
C CYS A 105 -6.25 1.11 -11.38
N LEU A 106 -6.92 2.23 -11.05
CA LEU A 106 -7.14 3.34 -11.98
C LEU A 106 -5.97 4.30 -12.06
N ALA A 107 -5.24 4.49 -10.96
CA ALA A 107 -4.21 5.51 -10.93
C ALA A 107 -3.01 5.16 -10.04
N LEU A 108 -1.86 5.69 -10.43
CA LEU A 108 -0.63 5.71 -9.65
C LEU A 108 -0.30 7.16 -9.29
N SER A 109 -0.16 7.45 -8.00
CA SER A 109 0.42 8.68 -7.48
C SER A 109 1.85 8.43 -7.02
N ALA A 110 2.81 9.18 -7.55
CA ALA A 110 4.22 9.04 -7.21
C ALA A 110 4.98 10.36 -7.33
N ASP A 111 6.13 10.45 -6.67
CA ASP A 111 7.03 11.59 -6.81
C ASP A 111 7.65 11.66 -8.22
N ASN A 112 8.26 12.80 -8.56
CA ASN A 112 8.88 12.99 -9.87
C ASN A 112 10.27 12.31 -9.99
N ALA A 113 10.60 11.31 -9.16
CA ALA A 113 11.88 10.65 -9.25
C ALA A 113 12.02 9.88 -10.58
N PRO A 114 13.21 9.82 -11.19
CA PRO A 114 13.43 9.04 -12.41
C PRO A 114 13.05 7.56 -12.28
N MET A 115 13.15 7.01 -11.08
CA MET A 115 12.78 5.62 -10.78
C MET A 115 11.26 5.41 -10.81
N MET A 116 10.49 6.47 -10.52
CA MET A 116 9.03 6.43 -10.53
C MET A 116 8.45 6.79 -11.90
N ILE A 117 8.83 7.94 -12.46
CA ILE A 117 8.21 8.50 -13.69
C ILE A 117 9.05 8.25 -14.95
N GLY A 118 10.19 7.57 -14.83
CA GLY A 118 11.10 7.32 -15.95
C GLY A 118 10.45 6.64 -17.16
N LYS A 119 10.67 7.21 -18.35
CA LYS A 119 10.01 6.79 -19.61
C LYS A 119 10.33 5.36 -20.08
N LYS A 120 11.44 4.77 -19.65
CA LYS A 120 11.88 3.44 -20.11
C LYS A 120 11.76 2.34 -19.05
N VAL A 121 12.16 2.67 -17.82
CA VAL A 121 12.30 1.70 -16.71
C VAL A 121 11.72 2.24 -15.41
N GLY A 122 10.95 3.34 -15.47
CA GLY A 122 10.26 3.88 -14.32
C GLY A 122 9.02 3.05 -13.98
N VAL A 123 8.63 3.07 -12.72
CA VAL A 123 7.44 2.37 -12.21
C VAL A 123 6.20 2.68 -13.04
N ALA A 124 5.95 3.96 -13.32
CA ALA A 124 4.81 4.44 -14.11
C ALA A 124 4.78 3.82 -15.51
N CYS A 125 5.94 3.73 -16.18
CA CYS A 125 6.05 3.14 -17.51
C CYS A 125 5.73 1.63 -17.47
N ILE A 126 6.29 0.92 -16.50
CA ILE A 126 6.09 -0.53 -16.35
C ILE A 126 4.62 -0.83 -16.04
N LEU A 127 4.03 -0.13 -15.07
CA LEU A 127 2.63 -0.33 -14.72
C LEU A 127 1.69 0.04 -15.86
N SER A 128 1.96 1.10 -16.62
CA SER A 128 1.13 1.47 -17.79
C SER A 128 1.16 0.42 -18.90
N ASN A 129 2.22 -0.41 -18.97
CA ASN A 129 2.27 -1.51 -19.91
C ASN A 129 1.33 -2.66 -19.50
N GLU A 130 1.21 -2.93 -18.20
CA GLU A 130 0.32 -3.95 -17.63
C GLU A 130 -1.14 -3.46 -17.52
N ILE A 131 -1.32 -2.17 -17.20
CA ILE A 131 -2.62 -1.55 -16.91
C ILE A 131 -2.86 -0.42 -17.92
N LYS A 132 -3.55 -0.74 -19.03
CA LYS A 132 -3.69 0.18 -20.17
C LYS A 132 -4.46 1.47 -19.88
N HIS A 133 -5.32 1.48 -18.88
CA HIS A 133 -6.13 2.63 -18.48
C HIS A 133 -5.54 3.38 -17.27
N LEU A 134 -4.32 3.03 -16.85
CA LEU A 134 -3.69 3.64 -15.69
C LEU A 134 -3.43 5.13 -15.92
N VAL A 135 -3.90 5.95 -15.00
CA VAL A 135 -3.59 7.38 -14.92
C VAL A 135 -2.41 7.59 -13.98
N VAL A 136 -1.38 8.29 -14.44
CA VAL A 136 -0.21 8.62 -13.61
C VAL A 136 -0.33 10.07 -13.15
N HIS A 137 -0.38 10.27 -11.84
CA HIS A 137 -0.38 11.58 -11.19
C HIS A 137 0.96 11.80 -10.48
N VAL A 138 1.62 12.91 -10.78
CA VAL A 138 2.90 13.27 -10.16
C VAL A 138 2.63 14.19 -8.99
N THR A 139 3.08 13.81 -7.80
CA THR A 139 2.94 14.59 -6.54
C THR A 139 4.19 15.39 -6.22
#